data_AF-A0A9E5G3C0-F1
#
_entry.id   AF-A0A9E5G3C0-F1
#
_cell.length_a   1.000
_cell.length_b   1.000
_cell.length_c   1.000
_cell.angle_alpha   90.00
_cell.angle_beta   90.00
_cell.angle_gamma   90.00
#
_symmetry.space_group_name_H-M   'P 1'
#
loop_
_entity.id
_entity.type
_entity.pdbx_description
1 polymer ?
#
loop_
_entity_poly.entity_id
_entity_poly.type
_entity_poly.pdbx_seq_one_letter_code
_entity_poly.pdbx_strand_id
1 'polypeptide(L)'
;MEGHIGIYVGNGLAVECTPKWENKVQITACNCSKSGYNRRNWTKHGKLPYVTYDTKTEATGGSGATVSTSTVKGIDVSKWQGEIDWAKVKAAGVKFAMIRLGYGSANGDACGVDGYFEKNVANAVKAGVDVGCYFYSYATSVAAAKKEAAFVISVLNKYKGVFTYPVAFDLEDSSQQGLGKTVLTDMVIAFGDAIEKAGFYCSLYSNLNWLRNYLDDSRLARFDHWLAQWASAPTYTGAFGMWQDSSTGKVNGINGNVDTDTAYKDYPTVIRGAKLNGFTSATQKPTAPAAPAPVTPAPATPTPKPATATFKNGDLVKVTGSKYYSGGTIPPWVKNQNWYVREVSGARVVIDKNESGTNSICSPVNAADLQLVKSASANTVWIPKVGDVVKYNGSTHYTSANASIAKSCKGGTAKITQIYQLGKSKHPYHLIHTGTGCTVYGWVDEGTFTKA
;
A
#
# COMPACT_ATOMS: atom_id res chain seq x y z
N MET A 1 -13.52 18.94 -48.90
CA MET A 1 -14.40 20.12 -48.70
C MET A 1 -13.66 21.07 -47.79
N GLU A 2 -13.59 22.35 -48.15
CA GLU A 2 -13.06 23.38 -47.25
C GLU A 2 -14.01 23.59 -46.05
N GLY A 3 -13.45 23.86 -44.87
CA GLY A 3 -14.22 24.07 -43.63
C GLY A 3 -14.71 22.80 -42.92
N HIS A 4 -14.19 21.63 -43.28
CA HIS A 4 -14.50 20.35 -42.64
C HIS A 4 -13.51 20.09 -41.49
N ILE A 5 -14.00 19.87 -40.27
CA ILE A 5 -13.19 19.45 -39.12
C ILE A 5 -13.83 18.23 -38.46
N GLY A 6 -13.02 17.38 -37.87
CA GLY A 6 -13.53 16.29 -37.06
C GLY A 6 -12.53 15.81 -36.02
N ILE A 7 -13.02 14.99 -35.09
CA ILE A 7 -12.23 14.36 -34.04
C ILE A 7 -12.32 12.85 -34.25
N TYR A 8 -11.16 12.19 -34.39
CA TYR A 8 -11.09 10.74 -34.45
C TYR A 8 -11.38 10.14 -33.07
N VAL A 9 -12.39 9.28 -32.99
CA VAL A 9 -12.90 8.70 -31.72
C VAL A 9 -12.56 7.22 -31.56
N GLY A 10 -11.72 6.67 -32.45
CA GLY A 10 -11.31 5.28 -32.44
C GLY A 10 -12.16 4.36 -33.32
N ASN A 11 -11.70 3.13 -33.50
CA ASN A 11 -12.39 2.07 -34.27
C ASN A 11 -12.79 2.48 -35.71
N GLY A 12 -11.98 3.31 -36.37
CA GLY A 12 -12.24 3.80 -37.72
C GLY A 12 -13.37 4.82 -37.82
N LEU A 13 -13.78 5.44 -36.72
CA LEU A 13 -14.86 6.43 -36.69
C LEU A 13 -14.34 7.83 -36.31
N ALA A 14 -14.98 8.85 -36.87
CA ALA A 14 -14.76 10.25 -36.51
C ALA A 14 -16.10 10.95 -36.26
N VAL A 15 -16.12 11.87 -35.29
CA VAL A 15 -17.18 12.86 -35.15
C VAL A 15 -16.78 14.07 -35.97
N GLU A 16 -17.54 14.38 -36.99
CA GLU A 16 -17.27 15.47 -37.92
C GLU A 16 -18.28 16.59 -37.73
N CYS A 17 -17.88 17.81 -38.08
CA CYS A 17 -18.78 18.93 -38.24
C CYS A 17 -18.46 19.73 -39.50
N THR A 18 -19.50 20.23 -40.16
CA THR A 18 -19.37 21.17 -41.27
C THR A 18 -20.55 22.13 -41.30
N PRO A 19 -20.31 23.39 -41.68
CA PRO A 19 -21.37 24.38 -41.87
C PRO A 19 -22.46 23.97 -42.88
N LYS A 20 -22.20 22.95 -43.72
CA LYS A 20 -23.14 22.46 -44.73
C LYS A 20 -24.14 21.41 -44.22
N TRP A 21 -23.99 20.88 -42.99
CA TRP A 21 -24.93 19.89 -42.46
C TRP A 21 -26.01 20.54 -41.60
N GLU A 22 -27.26 20.14 -41.85
CA GLU A 22 -28.45 20.63 -41.15
C GLU A 22 -28.35 20.44 -39.62
N ASN A 23 -27.76 19.32 -39.18
CA ASN A 23 -27.55 18.98 -37.77
C ASN A 23 -26.16 19.35 -37.24
N LYS A 24 -25.36 20.06 -38.05
CA LYS A 24 -23.99 20.55 -37.77
C LYS A 24 -22.94 19.48 -37.41
N VAL A 25 -23.32 18.26 -37.03
CA VAL A 25 -22.43 17.18 -36.58
C VAL A 25 -22.91 15.81 -37.09
N GLN A 26 -21.99 14.94 -37.51
CA GLN A 26 -22.26 13.54 -37.90
C GLN A 26 -21.15 12.59 -37.44
N ILE A 27 -21.46 11.30 -37.33
CA ILE A 27 -20.46 10.23 -37.15
C ILE A 27 -20.20 9.58 -38.50
N THR A 28 -18.94 9.49 -38.91
CA THR A 28 -18.53 8.94 -40.21
C THR A 28 -17.38 7.94 -40.06
N ALA A 29 -17.21 7.08 -41.07
CA ALA A 29 -16.07 6.18 -41.15
C ALA A 29 -14.86 6.92 -41.74
N CYS A 30 -13.77 6.98 -40.99
CA CYS A 30 -12.58 7.73 -41.34
C CYS A 30 -11.51 6.81 -41.92
N ASN A 31 -11.12 7.06 -43.17
CA ASN A 31 -10.11 6.32 -43.94
C ASN A 31 -10.39 4.81 -44.07
N CYS A 32 -11.62 4.37 -43.80
CA CYS A 32 -12.06 2.98 -43.95
C CYS A 32 -13.53 2.91 -44.36
N SER A 33 -13.99 1.72 -44.76
CA SER A 33 -15.40 1.42 -45.01
C SER A 33 -16.00 0.75 -43.77
N LYS A 34 -17.16 1.22 -43.29
CA LYS A 34 -17.86 0.63 -42.14
C LYS A 34 -19.38 0.66 -42.36
N SER A 35 -20.03 -0.48 -42.18
CA SER A 35 -21.47 -0.62 -42.42
C SER A 35 -22.26 0.34 -41.53
N GLY A 36 -23.25 1.03 -42.11
CA GLY A 36 -24.07 2.04 -41.43
C GLY A 36 -23.44 3.43 -41.30
N TYR A 37 -22.22 3.65 -41.80
CA TYR A 37 -21.53 4.95 -41.72
C TYR A 37 -21.09 5.44 -43.09
N ASN A 38 -21.26 6.74 -43.32
CA ASN A 38 -20.73 7.40 -44.51
C ASN A 38 -19.21 7.42 -44.47
N ARG A 39 -18.54 6.99 -45.54
CA ARG A 39 -17.08 7.00 -45.64
C ARG A 39 -16.55 8.39 -45.95
N ARG A 40 -15.42 8.73 -45.31
CA ARG A 40 -14.63 9.94 -45.53
C ARG A 40 -13.14 9.61 -45.58
N ASN A 41 -12.44 10.20 -46.55
CA ASN A 41 -11.00 10.08 -46.67
C ASN A 41 -10.35 11.40 -46.23
N TRP A 42 -9.59 11.35 -45.14
CA TRP A 42 -8.90 12.49 -44.56
C TRP A 42 -7.47 12.53 -45.06
N THR A 43 -7.15 13.53 -45.88
CA THR A 43 -5.82 13.72 -46.47
C THR A 43 -4.90 14.58 -45.59
N LYS A 44 -5.45 15.28 -44.60
CA LYS A 44 -4.72 16.09 -43.63
C LYS A 44 -5.20 15.75 -42.23
N HIS A 45 -4.33 15.14 -41.44
CA HIS A 45 -4.62 14.74 -40.06
C HIS A 45 -3.37 14.92 -39.19
N GLY A 46 -3.55 15.18 -37.91
CA GLY A 46 -2.46 15.36 -36.95
C GLY A 46 -2.98 15.23 -35.53
N LYS A 47 -2.07 15.03 -34.57
CA LYS A 47 -2.40 15.07 -33.14
C LYS A 47 -2.57 16.54 -32.75
N LEU A 48 -3.77 16.93 -32.35
CA LEU A 48 -3.96 18.24 -31.73
C LEU A 48 -3.17 18.27 -30.40
N PRO A 49 -2.39 19.33 -30.12
CA PRO A 49 -1.91 19.57 -28.76
C PRO A 49 -3.13 19.72 -27.82
N TYR A 50 -2.94 19.41 -26.54
CA TYR A 50 -4.00 19.55 -25.54
C TYR A 50 -4.57 20.97 -25.60
N VAL A 51 -5.89 21.09 -25.77
CA VAL A 51 -6.58 22.37 -25.66
C VAL A 51 -6.81 22.62 -24.18
N THR A 52 -6.09 23.58 -23.62
CA THR A 52 -6.42 24.15 -22.31
C THR A 52 -7.62 25.07 -22.53
N TYR A 53 -8.76 24.77 -21.89
CA TYR A 53 -9.90 25.68 -21.91
C TYR A 53 -9.60 26.83 -20.95
N ASP A 54 -9.39 28.04 -21.49
CA ASP A 54 -9.59 29.25 -20.70
C ASP A 54 -11.11 29.36 -20.46
N THR A 55 -11.53 29.20 -19.21
CA THR A 55 -12.88 29.54 -18.79
C THR A 55 -13.05 31.06 -18.84
N LYS A 56 -13.24 31.60 -20.04
CA LYS A 56 -13.83 32.93 -20.21
C LYS A 56 -15.30 32.84 -19.83
N THR A 57 -15.58 32.95 -18.54
CA THR A 57 -16.79 33.64 -18.08
C THR A 57 -16.63 35.09 -18.49
N GLU A 58 -17.50 35.57 -19.38
CA GLU A 58 -17.67 37.00 -19.60
C GLU A 58 -18.05 37.64 -18.26
N ALA A 59 -17.11 38.35 -17.66
CA ALA A 59 -17.37 39.27 -16.58
C ALA A 59 -17.38 40.67 -17.17
N THR A 60 -18.57 41.24 -17.31
CA THR A 60 -18.73 42.70 -17.28
C THR A 60 -18.12 43.21 -15.97
N GLY A 61 -16.97 43.88 -16.11
CA GLY A 61 -16.46 44.95 -15.26
C GLY A 61 -16.34 44.69 -13.76
N GLY A 62 -15.09 44.61 -13.27
CA GLY A 62 -14.77 45.05 -11.91
C GLY A 62 -13.77 44.18 -11.14
N SER A 63 -12.51 44.64 -11.12
CA SER A 63 -11.49 44.39 -10.08
C SER A 63 -11.18 42.94 -9.68
N GLY A 64 -10.17 42.37 -10.35
CA GLY A 64 -9.13 41.50 -9.76
C GLY A 64 -9.54 40.49 -8.69
N ALA A 65 -10.07 39.34 -9.11
CA ALA A 65 -10.09 38.13 -8.30
C ALA A 65 -9.19 37.07 -8.96
N THR A 66 -8.09 36.76 -8.29
CA THR A 66 -7.21 35.62 -8.57
C THR A 66 -8.02 34.32 -8.65
N VAL A 67 -7.98 33.63 -9.80
CA VAL A 67 -8.46 32.25 -9.91
C VAL A 67 -7.61 31.40 -8.98
N SER A 68 -8.18 31.07 -7.83
CA SER A 68 -7.51 30.28 -6.81
C SER A 68 -7.47 28.83 -7.31
N THR A 69 -6.30 28.32 -7.67
CA THR A 69 -6.05 26.88 -7.81
C THR A 69 -6.13 26.27 -6.41
N SER A 70 -7.35 26.03 -5.93
CA SER A 70 -7.56 25.54 -4.55
C SER A 70 -7.01 24.13 -4.43
N THR A 71 -5.81 24.01 -3.89
CA THR A 71 -5.27 22.73 -3.45
C THR A 71 -6.05 22.27 -2.22
N VAL A 72 -6.34 20.98 -2.16
CA VAL A 72 -7.09 20.38 -1.06
C VAL A 72 -6.13 19.57 -0.22
N LYS A 73 -6.14 19.76 1.11
CA LYS A 73 -5.28 19.02 2.04
C LYS A 73 -5.97 17.77 2.55
N GLY A 74 -5.23 16.67 2.57
CA GLY A 74 -5.66 15.36 3.01
C GLY A 74 -4.55 14.60 3.73
N ILE A 75 -4.84 13.34 4.00
CA ILE A 75 -3.92 12.37 4.61
C ILE A 75 -4.13 11.01 3.96
N ASP A 76 -3.20 10.09 4.17
CA ASP A 76 -3.43 8.68 3.97
C ASP A 76 -3.16 7.87 5.24
N VAL A 77 -3.99 6.84 5.45
CA VAL A 77 -4.05 6.12 6.73
C VAL A 77 -4.29 4.63 6.53
N SER A 78 -3.83 3.85 7.50
CA SER A 78 -4.00 2.40 7.57
C SER A 78 -4.14 1.94 9.01
N LYS A 79 -4.06 0.63 9.27
CA LYS A 79 -3.94 0.09 10.64
C LYS A 79 -2.82 0.72 11.48
N TRP A 80 -1.78 1.27 10.85
CA TRP A 80 -0.60 1.79 11.54
C TRP A 80 -0.88 3.07 12.34
N GLN A 81 -1.90 3.83 11.97
CA GLN A 81 -2.36 5.00 12.72
C GLN A 81 -3.22 4.63 13.93
N GLY A 82 -3.67 3.36 14.02
CA GLY A 82 -4.53 2.88 15.09
C GLY A 82 -5.88 3.60 15.12
N GLU A 83 -6.35 3.91 16.33
CA GLU A 83 -7.59 4.64 16.55
C GLU A 83 -7.47 6.12 16.15
N ILE A 84 -8.40 6.59 15.30
CA ILE A 84 -8.43 7.95 14.78
C ILE A 84 -9.69 8.68 15.25
N ASP A 85 -9.50 9.85 15.85
CA ASP A 85 -10.57 10.79 16.17
C ASP A 85 -10.88 11.64 14.92
N TRP A 86 -11.77 11.13 14.07
CA TRP A 86 -12.12 11.75 12.79
C TRP A 86 -12.77 13.13 12.91
N ALA A 87 -13.41 13.43 14.05
CA ALA A 87 -13.96 14.76 14.31
C ALA A 87 -12.84 15.78 14.52
N LYS A 88 -11.80 15.42 15.28
CA LYS A 88 -10.60 16.26 15.42
C LYS A 88 -9.81 16.36 14.12
N VAL A 89 -9.70 15.28 13.35
CA VAL A 89 -9.06 15.29 12.02
C VAL A 89 -9.76 16.28 11.09
N LYS A 90 -11.11 16.25 11.04
CA LYS A 90 -11.89 17.21 10.26
C LYS A 90 -11.68 18.65 10.74
N ALA A 91 -11.70 18.87 12.06
CA ALA A 91 -11.48 20.17 12.67
C ALA A 91 -10.05 20.71 12.43
N ALA A 92 -9.07 19.82 12.29
CA ALA A 92 -7.70 20.15 11.91
C ALA A 92 -7.55 20.55 10.43
N GLY A 93 -8.64 20.57 9.65
CA GLY A 93 -8.66 21.06 8.29
C GLY A 93 -8.51 19.99 7.21
N VAL A 94 -8.35 18.72 7.59
CA VAL A 94 -8.29 17.58 6.65
C VAL A 94 -9.62 17.48 5.89
N LYS A 95 -9.54 17.47 4.56
CA LYS A 95 -10.70 17.45 3.67
C LYS A 95 -10.96 16.06 3.08
N PHE A 96 -9.91 15.30 2.82
CA PHE A 96 -10.01 13.93 2.34
C PHE A 96 -9.04 12.98 3.04
N ALA A 97 -9.29 11.69 2.94
CA ALA A 97 -8.36 10.63 3.33
C ALA A 97 -8.28 9.50 2.29
N MET A 98 -7.06 9.08 1.93
CA MET A 98 -6.82 7.84 1.19
C MET A 98 -6.64 6.70 2.21
N ILE A 99 -7.59 5.77 2.28
CA ILE A 99 -7.61 4.75 3.34
C ILE A 99 -7.14 3.41 2.76
N ARG A 100 -6.15 2.75 3.40
CA ARG A 100 -5.69 1.45 2.94
C ARG A 100 -6.83 0.44 2.94
N LEU A 101 -7.20 -0.06 1.76
CA LEU A 101 -8.16 -1.13 1.59
C LEU A 101 -7.56 -2.44 2.10
N GLY A 102 -6.32 -2.71 1.72
CA GLY A 102 -5.71 -4.00 1.96
C GLY A 102 -4.31 -4.11 1.36
N TYR A 103 -3.84 -5.34 1.31
CA TYR A 103 -2.55 -5.72 0.75
C TYR A 103 -2.65 -7.06 0.02
N GLY A 104 -1.81 -7.25 -0.98
CA GLY A 104 -1.82 -8.44 -1.82
C GLY A 104 -0.80 -9.51 -1.45
N SER A 105 -0.40 -10.30 -2.44
CA SER A 105 0.65 -11.33 -2.32
C SER A 105 1.38 -11.51 -3.65
N ALA A 106 2.57 -12.10 -3.63
CA ALA A 106 3.38 -12.32 -4.84
C ALA A 106 2.59 -12.95 -6.01
N ASN A 107 1.76 -13.95 -5.73
CA ASN A 107 0.90 -14.63 -6.71
C ASN A 107 -0.53 -14.05 -6.83
N GLY A 108 -0.87 -13.05 -6.02
CA GLY A 108 -2.20 -12.43 -5.94
C GLY A 108 -3.30 -13.27 -5.26
N ASP A 109 -2.97 -14.46 -4.75
CA ASP A 109 -3.96 -15.40 -4.20
C ASP A 109 -4.25 -15.20 -2.70
N ALA A 110 -3.39 -14.48 -1.97
CA ALA A 110 -3.46 -14.32 -0.52
C ALA A 110 -3.62 -12.84 -0.13
N CYS A 111 -4.63 -12.18 -0.69
CA CYS A 111 -4.96 -10.79 -0.38
C CYS A 111 -5.63 -10.68 1.01
N GLY A 112 -5.35 -9.58 1.73
CA GLY A 112 -5.94 -9.25 3.02
C GLY A 112 -6.55 -7.86 3.04
N VAL A 113 -7.65 -7.68 3.78
CA VAL A 113 -8.23 -6.36 4.08
C VAL A 113 -7.49 -5.76 5.27
N ASP A 114 -7.21 -4.46 5.24
CA ASP A 114 -6.67 -3.74 6.39
C ASP A 114 -7.69 -3.74 7.55
N GLY A 115 -7.26 -4.13 8.75
CA GLY A 115 -8.16 -4.29 9.90
C GLY A 115 -8.87 -3.01 10.36
N TYR A 116 -8.40 -1.83 9.94
CA TYR A 116 -9.04 -0.54 10.23
C TYR A 116 -9.82 0.02 9.04
N PHE A 117 -9.78 -0.61 7.86
CA PHE A 117 -10.37 -0.07 6.63
C PHE A 117 -11.84 0.33 6.81
N GLU A 118 -12.69 -0.61 7.23
CA GLU A 118 -14.13 -0.37 7.33
C GLU A 118 -14.47 0.72 8.35
N LYS A 119 -13.77 0.69 9.49
CA LYS A 119 -13.94 1.64 10.58
C LYS A 119 -13.53 3.05 10.15
N ASN A 120 -12.37 3.16 9.48
CA ASN A 120 -11.87 4.44 8.99
C ASN A 120 -12.79 5.01 7.90
N VAL A 121 -13.24 4.19 6.94
CA VAL A 121 -14.19 4.64 5.91
C VAL A 121 -15.49 5.15 6.55
N ALA A 122 -16.10 4.37 7.43
CA ALA A 122 -17.37 4.75 8.06
C ALA A 122 -17.24 6.05 8.89
N ASN A 123 -16.19 6.15 9.72
CA ASN A 123 -16.00 7.29 10.61
C ASN A 123 -15.54 8.57 9.88
N ALA A 124 -14.68 8.45 8.86
CA ALA A 124 -14.28 9.57 8.02
C ALA A 124 -15.48 10.17 7.28
N VAL A 125 -16.28 9.33 6.61
CA VAL A 125 -17.48 9.79 5.90
C VAL A 125 -18.50 10.40 6.86
N LYS A 126 -18.70 9.81 8.05
CA LYS A 126 -19.57 10.37 9.08
C LYS A 126 -19.09 11.74 9.59
N ALA A 127 -17.78 11.93 9.72
CA ALA A 127 -17.18 13.22 10.07
C ALA A 127 -17.18 14.24 8.90
N GLY A 128 -17.65 13.84 7.72
CA GLY A 128 -17.67 14.68 6.53
C GLY A 128 -16.29 14.87 5.89
N VAL A 129 -15.38 13.90 6.07
CA VAL A 129 -14.12 13.79 5.34
C VAL A 129 -14.38 12.93 4.09
N ASP A 130 -14.00 13.44 2.92
CA ASP A 130 -14.07 12.70 1.66
C ASP A 130 -13.09 11.51 1.67
N VAL A 131 -13.42 10.42 1.00
CA VAL A 131 -12.60 9.19 1.09
C VAL A 131 -12.27 8.62 -0.28
N GLY A 132 -11.03 8.17 -0.41
CA GLY A 132 -10.54 7.26 -1.44
C GLY A 132 -9.92 6.05 -0.76
N CYS A 133 -9.37 5.13 -1.54
CA CYS A 133 -8.67 3.98 -0.97
C CYS A 133 -7.46 3.57 -1.80
N TYR A 134 -6.53 2.85 -1.17
CA TYR A 134 -5.37 2.29 -1.85
C TYR A 134 -5.16 0.82 -1.51
N PHE A 135 -4.53 0.08 -2.42
CA PHE A 135 -4.22 -1.33 -2.23
C PHE A 135 -2.72 -1.58 -2.44
N TYR A 136 -2.03 -1.95 -1.35
CA TYR A 136 -0.59 -2.20 -1.36
C TYR A 136 -0.29 -3.51 -2.10
N SER A 137 0.32 -3.41 -3.27
CA SER A 137 0.58 -4.57 -4.12
C SER A 137 1.82 -5.33 -3.68
N TYR A 138 1.72 -6.67 -3.66
CA TYR A 138 2.89 -7.54 -3.63
C TYR A 138 3.02 -8.37 -4.92
N ALA A 139 2.10 -8.22 -5.87
CA ALA A 139 2.07 -8.99 -7.12
C ALA A 139 3.41 -8.97 -7.85
N THR A 140 3.86 -10.14 -8.33
CA THR A 140 5.10 -10.25 -9.11
C THR A 140 4.86 -10.53 -10.60
N SER A 141 3.61 -10.41 -11.06
CA SER A 141 3.24 -10.59 -12.46
C SER A 141 1.93 -9.87 -12.80
N VAL A 142 1.69 -9.65 -14.09
CA VAL A 142 0.43 -9.11 -14.60
C VAL A 142 -0.77 -9.97 -14.18
N ALA A 143 -0.62 -11.29 -14.14
CA ALA A 143 -1.68 -12.20 -13.70
C ALA A 143 -1.99 -12.04 -12.21
N ALA A 144 -0.97 -11.87 -11.36
CA ALA A 144 -1.14 -11.59 -9.94
C ALA A 144 -1.80 -10.22 -9.71
N ALA A 145 -1.40 -9.19 -10.44
CA ALA A 145 -2.02 -7.86 -10.36
C ALA A 145 -3.52 -7.87 -10.73
N LYS A 146 -3.93 -8.69 -11.72
CA LYS A 146 -5.34 -8.90 -12.04
C LYS A 146 -6.12 -9.58 -10.91
N LYS A 147 -5.51 -10.53 -10.20
CA LYS A 147 -6.14 -11.18 -9.03
C LYS A 147 -6.29 -10.20 -7.87
N GLU A 148 -5.27 -9.38 -7.61
CA GLU A 148 -5.34 -8.30 -6.63
C GLU A 148 -6.45 -7.28 -6.99
N ALA A 149 -6.57 -6.89 -8.26
CA ALA A 149 -7.67 -6.04 -8.71
C ALA A 149 -9.04 -6.68 -8.51
N ALA A 150 -9.18 -7.97 -8.82
CA ALA A 150 -10.43 -8.71 -8.58
C ALA A 150 -10.80 -8.75 -7.10
N PHE A 151 -9.82 -8.92 -6.21
CA PHE A 151 -10.02 -8.83 -4.76
C PHE A 151 -10.49 -7.43 -4.35
N VAL A 152 -9.82 -6.37 -4.82
CA VAL A 152 -10.22 -4.97 -4.56
C VAL A 152 -11.65 -4.72 -4.98
N ILE A 153 -12.03 -5.10 -6.20
CA ILE A 153 -13.40 -4.96 -6.72
C ILE A 153 -14.40 -5.71 -5.84
N SER A 154 -14.06 -6.93 -5.40
CA SER A 154 -14.94 -7.72 -4.53
C SER A 154 -15.25 -7.02 -3.21
N VAL A 155 -14.25 -6.34 -2.61
CA VAL A 155 -14.42 -5.55 -1.38
C VAL A 155 -15.22 -4.29 -1.68
N LEU A 156 -14.93 -3.58 -2.76
CA LEU A 156 -15.57 -2.31 -3.11
C LEU A 156 -17.04 -2.43 -3.50
N ASN A 157 -17.53 -3.62 -3.87
CA ASN A 157 -18.93 -3.84 -4.20
C ASN A 157 -19.92 -3.41 -3.09
N LYS A 158 -19.50 -3.45 -1.82
CA LYS A 158 -20.32 -2.99 -0.67
C LYS A 158 -20.23 -1.48 -0.39
N TYR A 159 -19.43 -0.75 -1.14
CA TYR A 159 -19.14 0.68 -0.94
C TYR A 159 -19.50 1.54 -2.16
N LYS A 160 -20.46 1.09 -2.99
CA LYS A 160 -20.95 1.87 -4.12
C LYS A 160 -21.51 3.21 -3.66
N GLY A 161 -21.02 4.31 -4.24
CA GLY A 161 -21.42 5.67 -3.90
C GLY A 161 -20.82 6.19 -2.60
N VAL A 162 -19.74 5.59 -2.09
CA VAL A 162 -19.03 6.04 -0.88
C VAL A 162 -17.76 6.83 -1.21
N PHE A 163 -16.95 6.35 -2.17
CA PHE A 163 -15.63 6.91 -2.43
C PHE A 163 -15.65 8.09 -3.41
N THR A 164 -15.50 9.30 -2.90
CA THR A 164 -15.37 10.55 -3.69
C THR A 164 -13.95 10.83 -4.18
N TYR A 165 -12.98 9.98 -3.80
CA TYR A 165 -11.60 9.99 -4.28
C TYR A 165 -11.22 8.65 -4.94
N PRO A 166 -10.07 8.57 -5.64
CA PRO A 166 -9.68 7.41 -6.44
C PRO A 166 -9.51 6.09 -5.66
N VAL A 167 -9.47 4.99 -6.42
CA VAL A 167 -8.92 3.69 -6.02
C VAL A 167 -7.49 3.62 -6.54
N ALA A 168 -6.52 3.74 -5.64
CA ALA A 168 -5.10 3.75 -5.99
C ALA A 168 -4.50 2.34 -6.00
N PHE A 169 -3.79 2.01 -7.08
CA PHE A 169 -2.84 0.91 -7.09
C PHE A 169 -1.53 1.40 -6.46
N ASP A 170 -1.14 0.84 -5.33
CA ASP A 170 0.09 1.21 -4.62
C ASP A 170 1.20 0.23 -5.00
N LEU A 171 2.17 0.72 -5.79
CA LEU A 171 3.27 -0.05 -6.34
C LEU A 171 4.60 0.59 -5.96
N GLU A 172 5.23 0.04 -4.92
CA GLU A 172 6.51 0.54 -4.41
C GLU A 172 7.42 -0.53 -3.76
N ASP A 173 6.96 -1.79 -3.73
CA ASP A 173 7.61 -2.82 -2.92
C ASP A 173 8.96 -3.26 -3.48
N SER A 174 9.97 -3.34 -2.61
CA SER A 174 11.33 -3.71 -3.00
C SER A 174 11.43 -5.08 -3.70
N SER A 175 10.52 -6.02 -3.40
CA SER A 175 10.50 -7.34 -4.02
C SER A 175 10.17 -7.32 -5.52
N GLN A 176 9.54 -6.24 -5.99
CA GLN A 176 9.10 -6.08 -7.38
C GLN A 176 10.15 -5.37 -8.26
N GLN A 177 11.21 -4.80 -7.67
CA GLN A 177 12.23 -4.01 -8.38
C GLN A 177 12.94 -4.79 -9.50
N GLY A 178 13.08 -6.12 -9.34
CA GLY A 178 13.73 -7.01 -10.31
C GLY A 178 12.86 -7.48 -11.48
N LEU A 179 11.57 -7.12 -11.52
CA LEU A 179 10.63 -7.63 -12.54
C LEU A 179 10.82 -6.98 -13.92
N GLY A 180 11.51 -5.84 -13.96
CA GLY A 180 11.74 -5.08 -15.18
C GLY A 180 10.60 -4.11 -15.52
N LYS A 181 10.98 -3.01 -16.16
CA LYS A 181 10.12 -1.85 -16.41
C LYS A 181 8.82 -2.19 -17.16
N THR A 182 8.91 -3.04 -18.18
CA THR A 182 7.75 -3.46 -18.97
C THR A 182 6.74 -4.22 -18.12
N VAL A 183 7.18 -5.19 -17.32
CA VAL A 183 6.29 -6.00 -16.48
C VAL A 183 5.59 -5.14 -15.43
N LEU A 184 6.34 -4.26 -14.75
CA LEU A 184 5.78 -3.33 -13.77
C LEU A 184 4.72 -2.41 -14.40
N THR A 185 5.02 -1.86 -15.57
CA THR A 185 4.07 -1.00 -16.32
C THR A 185 2.82 -1.78 -16.73
N ASP A 186 2.98 -3.02 -17.22
CA ASP A 186 1.86 -3.88 -17.63
C ASP A 186 0.99 -4.31 -16.43
N MET A 187 1.59 -4.44 -15.24
CA MET A 187 0.85 -4.68 -14.00
C MET A 187 -0.05 -3.50 -13.64
N VAL A 188 0.47 -2.27 -13.71
CA VAL A 188 -0.33 -1.05 -13.47
C VAL A 188 -1.49 -0.97 -14.45
N ILE A 189 -1.22 -1.17 -15.75
CA ILE A 189 -2.24 -1.17 -16.81
C ILE A 189 -3.31 -2.22 -16.54
N ALA A 190 -2.91 -3.45 -16.21
CA ALA A 190 -3.84 -4.55 -15.98
C ALA A 190 -4.70 -4.38 -14.73
N PHE A 191 -4.11 -3.87 -13.63
CA PHE A 191 -4.86 -3.53 -12.43
C PHE A 191 -5.85 -2.41 -12.73
N GLY A 192 -5.38 -1.30 -13.31
CA GLY A 192 -6.22 -0.14 -13.58
C GLY A 192 -7.33 -0.41 -14.59
N ASP A 193 -7.07 -1.19 -15.65
CA ASP A 193 -8.11 -1.64 -16.58
C ASP A 193 -9.24 -2.40 -15.87
N ALA A 194 -8.89 -3.27 -14.93
CA ALA A 194 -9.89 -4.04 -14.18
C ALA A 194 -10.74 -3.14 -13.27
N ILE A 195 -10.10 -2.19 -12.57
CA ILE A 195 -10.78 -1.20 -11.72
C ILE A 195 -11.71 -0.30 -12.54
N GLU A 196 -11.22 0.28 -13.64
CA GLU A 196 -12.00 1.16 -14.54
C GLU A 196 -13.15 0.40 -15.19
N LYS A 197 -12.92 -0.83 -15.66
CA LYS A 197 -13.97 -1.69 -16.22
C LYS A 197 -15.06 -2.02 -15.20
N ALA A 198 -14.71 -2.10 -13.92
CA ALA A 198 -15.67 -2.28 -12.83
C ALA A 198 -16.42 -0.98 -12.45
N GLY A 199 -16.13 0.13 -13.14
CA GLY A 199 -16.79 1.42 -12.95
C GLY A 199 -16.17 2.26 -11.83
N PHE A 200 -14.95 1.95 -11.38
CA PHE A 200 -14.23 2.73 -10.39
C PHE A 200 -13.17 3.62 -11.04
N TYR A 201 -12.93 4.79 -10.46
CA TYR A 201 -11.87 5.71 -10.89
C TYR A 201 -10.52 5.22 -10.36
N CYS A 202 -9.61 4.83 -11.26
CA CYS A 202 -8.29 4.31 -10.88
C CYS A 202 -7.22 5.42 -10.84
N SER A 203 -6.31 5.33 -9.88
CA SER A 203 -5.06 6.10 -9.86
C SER A 203 -3.86 5.18 -9.60
N LEU A 204 -2.65 5.65 -9.89
CA LEU A 204 -1.40 4.98 -9.52
C LEU A 204 -0.74 5.76 -8.38
N TYR A 205 -0.49 5.11 -7.26
CA TYR A 205 0.44 5.61 -6.25
C TYR A 205 1.82 5.01 -6.46
N SER A 206 2.83 5.88 -6.47
CA SER A 206 4.22 5.47 -6.40
C SER A 206 5.13 6.64 -6.06
N ASN A 207 6.33 6.36 -5.56
CA ASN A 207 7.30 7.41 -5.30
C ASN A 207 8.05 7.87 -6.56
N LEU A 208 8.69 9.04 -6.48
CA LEU A 208 9.41 9.66 -7.60
C LEU A 208 10.41 8.73 -8.29
N ASN A 209 11.13 7.92 -7.52
CA ASN A 209 12.15 7.01 -8.06
C ASN A 209 11.49 5.93 -8.93
N TRP A 210 10.37 5.38 -8.49
CA TRP A 210 9.62 4.38 -9.25
C TRP A 210 9.06 4.94 -10.55
N LEU A 211 8.41 6.11 -10.50
CA LEU A 211 7.85 6.76 -11.69
C LEU A 211 8.92 7.07 -12.75
N ARG A 212 10.14 7.45 -12.34
CA ARG A 212 11.24 7.74 -13.27
C ARG A 212 11.95 6.48 -13.77
N ASN A 213 12.26 5.55 -12.86
CA ASN A 213 13.26 4.52 -13.12
C ASN A 213 12.66 3.13 -13.33
N TYR A 214 11.54 2.82 -12.68
CA TYR A 214 10.94 1.48 -12.69
C TYR A 214 9.73 1.36 -13.61
N LEU A 215 9.11 2.48 -13.98
CA LEU A 215 7.93 2.51 -14.83
C LEU A 215 8.22 3.18 -16.18
N ASP A 216 7.47 2.78 -17.20
CA ASP A 216 7.33 3.53 -18.45
C ASP A 216 6.11 4.44 -18.34
N ASP A 217 6.35 5.59 -17.71
CA ASP A 217 5.35 6.62 -17.40
C ASP A 217 4.57 7.11 -18.63
N SER A 218 5.19 7.08 -19.82
CA SER A 218 4.54 7.48 -21.07
C SER A 218 3.31 6.62 -21.39
N ARG A 219 3.28 5.38 -20.91
CA ARG A 219 2.17 4.43 -21.06
C ARG A 219 1.12 4.55 -19.97
N LEU A 220 1.40 5.32 -18.93
CA LEU A 220 0.58 5.44 -17.71
C LEU A 220 -0.16 6.77 -17.61
N ALA A 221 0.08 7.72 -18.53
CA ALA A 221 -0.53 9.05 -18.55
C ALA A 221 -2.07 9.10 -18.53
N ARG A 222 -2.76 7.96 -18.76
CA ARG A 222 -4.22 7.87 -18.62
C ARG A 222 -4.68 7.77 -17.16
N PHE A 223 -3.83 7.27 -16.27
CA PHE A 223 -4.11 7.17 -14.85
C PHE A 223 -3.58 8.41 -14.15
N ASP A 224 -4.36 8.91 -13.20
CA ASP A 224 -3.84 9.95 -12.33
C ASP A 224 -2.74 9.39 -11.43
N HIS A 225 -1.61 10.12 -11.36
CA HIS A 225 -0.58 9.82 -10.40
C HIS A 225 -0.88 10.45 -9.06
N TRP A 226 -0.79 9.64 -8.01
CA TRP A 226 -0.57 10.05 -6.64
C TRP A 226 0.93 9.90 -6.35
N LEU A 227 1.65 11.00 -6.48
CA LEU A 227 3.11 11.04 -6.37
C LEU A 227 3.52 11.05 -4.90
N ALA A 228 4.40 10.14 -4.47
CA ALA A 228 5.13 10.30 -3.22
C ALA A 228 6.49 10.97 -3.44
N GLN A 229 6.68 12.13 -2.80
CA GLN A 229 7.96 12.84 -2.77
C GLN A 229 8.03 13.76 -1.55
N TRP A 230 8.79 13.37 -0.53
CA TRP A 230 8.97 14.16 0.69
C TRP A 230 9.96 15.32 0.46
N ALA A 231 9.44 16.44 -0.03
CA ALA A 231 10.20 17.63 -0.40
C ALA A 231 9.35 18.90 -0.21
N SER A 232 9.98 20.08 -0.26
CA SER A 232 9.24 21.35 -0.21
C SER A 232 8.40 21.63 -1.45
N ALA A 233 8.74 21.01 -2.58
CA ALA A 233 7.97 21.04 -3.82
C ALA A 233 8.22 19.76 -4.65
N PRO A 234 7.24 19.29 -5.43
CA PRO A 234 7.43 18.19 -6.38
C PRO A 234 8.47 18.57 -7.44
N THR A 235 9.36 17.62 -7.78
CA THR A 235 10.27 17.76 -8.93
C THR A 235 9.94 16.78 -10.06
N TYR A 236 8.88 15.99 -9.89
CA TYR A 236 8.34 15.18 -10.97
C TYR A 236 7.82 16.07 -12.10
N THR A 237 8.22 15.76 -13.33
CA THR A 237 7.87 16.54 -14.53
C THR A 237 6.64 15.99 -15.25
N GLY A 238 6.18 14.80 -14.88
CA GLY A 238 4.93 14.21 -15.38
C GLY A 238 3.71 14.81 -14.70
N ALA A 239 2.52 14.50 -15.23
CA ALA A 239 1.27 14.96 -14.64
C ALA A 239 0.89 14.08 -13.44
N PHE A 240 0.47 14.74 -12.35
CA PHE A 240 -0.05 14.10 -11.15
C PHE A 240 -1.29 14.85 -10.65
N GLY A 241 -2.21 14.13 -10.02
CA GLY A 241 -3.42 14.69 -9.44
C GLY A 241 -3.38 14.80 -7.92
N MET A 242 -2.45 14.09 -7.28
CA MET A 242 -2.23 14.12 -5.84
C MET A 242 -0.74 13.99 -5.52
N TRP A 243 -0.30 14.61 -4.42
CA TRP A 243 1.07 14.56 -3.94
C TRP A 243 1.10 14.25 -2.44
N GLN A 244 1.78 13.18 -2.07
CA GLN A 244 2.17 12.90 -0.69
C GLN A 244 3.48 13.65 -0.38
N ASP A 245 3.39 14.65 0.50
CA ASP A 245 4.47 15.61 0.79
C ASP A 245 5.24 15.29 2.08
N SER A 246 4.70 14.47 2.98
CA SER A 246 5.39 14.00 4.19
C SER A 246 4.92 12.62 4.61
N SER A 247 5.79 11.86 5.27
CA SER A 247 5.45 10.65 6.05
C SER A 247 5.56 10.86 7.57
N THR A 248 5.78 12.11 7.98
CA THR A 248 6.03 12.49 9.38
C THR A 248 5.11 13.62 9.86
N GLY A 249 4.02 13.85 9.13
CA GLY A 249 3.01 14.84 9.46
C GLY A 249 2.37 14.61 10.84
N LYS A 250 1.76 15.68 11.36
CA LYS A 250 1.07 15.69 12.66
C LYS A 250 -0.32 16.28 12.46
N VAL A 251 -1.35 15.48 12.73
CA VAL A 251 -2.75 15.89 12.65
C VAL A 251 -3.43 15.58 13.97
N ASN A 252 -4.10 16.58 14.55
CA ASN A 252 -4.85 16.38 15.79
C ASN A 252 -5.95 15.32 15.59
N GLY A 253 -6.00 14.34 16.48
CA GLY A 253 -6.86 13.17 16.36
C GLY A 253 -6.15 11.90 15.86
N ILE A 254 -4.86 11.99 15.51
CA ILE A 254 -4.02 10.84 15.16
C ILE A 254 -2.80 10.81 16.07
N ASN A 255 -2.51 9.63 16.64
CA ASN A 255 -1.31 9.43 17.44
C ASN A 255 -0.11 9.09 16.55
N GLY A 256 1.03 9.73 16.80
CA GLY A 256 2.26 9.45 16.05
C GLY A 256 2.34 10.22 14.73
N ASN A 257 2.95 9.61 13.72
CA ASN A 257 3.13 10.21 12.40
C ASN A 257 1.94 9.84 11.50
N VAL A 258 1.59 10.75 10.60
CA VAL A 258 0.65 10.50 9.51
C VAL A 258 1.20 11.08 8.22
N ASP A 259 0.90 10.40 7.12
CA ASP A 259 1.28 10.86 5.79
C ASP A 259 0.35 12.00 5.38
N THR A 260 0.91 13.06 4.78
CA THR A 260 0.16 14.26 4.38
C THR A 260 0.11 14.41 2.88
N ASP A 261 -1.10 14.71 2.40
CA ASP A 261 -1.39 14.77 0.98
C ASP A 261 -1.97 16.11 0.54
N THR A 262 -1.68 16.45 -0.71
CA THR A 262 -2.25 17.57 -1.42
C THR A 262 -2.88 17.08 -2.71
N ALA A 263 -4.19 17.23 -2.84
CA ALA A 263 -4.90 16.99 -4.09
C ALA A 263 -4.95 18.28 -4.93
N TYR A 264 -4.61 18.15 -6.21
CA TYR A 264 -4.61 19.21 -7.21
C TYR A 264 -5.82 19.12 -8.15
N LYS A 265 -6.66 18.12 -7.94
CA LYS A 265 -7.90 17.89 -8.69
C LYS A 265 -9.10 17.82 -7.74
N ASP A 266 -10.22 18.34 -8.20
CA ASP A 266 -11.52 18.16 -7.55
C ASP A 266 -12.07 16.76 -7.90
N TYR A 267 -11.49 15.73 -7.27
CA TYR A 267 -11.94 14.35 -7.41
C TYR A 267 -13.43 14.16 -7.10
N PRO A 268 -14.00 14.76 -6.03
CA PRO A 268 -15.43 14.66 -5.77
C PRO A 268 -16.30 15.09 -6.95
N THR A 269 -15.96 16.18 -7.63
CA THR A 269 -16.70 16.64 -8.82
C THR A 269 -16.46 15.73 -10.02
N VAL A 270 -15.21 15.36 -10.28
CA VAL A 270 -14.85 14.48 -11.42
C VAL A 270 -15.56 13.12 -11.32
N ILE A 271 -15.45 12.45 -10.18
CA ILE A 271 -15.92 11.08 -9.98
C ILE A 271 -17.46 11.03 -9.98
N ARG A 272 -18.13 11.95 -9.28
CA ARG A 272 -19.60 11.99 -9.25
C ARG A 272 -20.19 12.44 -10.58
N GLY A 273 -19.58 13.42 -11.24
CA GLY A 273 -20.00 13.89 -12.56
C GLY A 273 -19.94 12.78 -13.61
N ALA A 274 -18.91 11.93 -13.54
CA ALA A 274 -18.76 10.77 -14.41
C ALA A 274 -19.58 9.54 -13.97
N LYS A 275 -20.31 9.61 -12.83
CA LYS A 275 -21.06 8.49 -12.24
C LYS A 275 -20.19 7.24 -11.99
N LEU A 276 -18.93 7.47 -11.63
CA LEU A 276 -17.98 6.42 -11.27
C LEU A 276 -18.12 6.08 -9.78
N ASN A 277 -17.40 5.05 -9.33
CA ASN A 277 -17.39 4.56 -7.95
C ASN A 277 -18.78 4.19 -7.40
N GLY A 278 -19.73 3.87 -8.28
CA GLY A 278 -21.12 3.55 -7.92
C GLY A 278 -22.00 4.76 -7.59
N PHE A 279 -21.58 5.99 -7.89
CA PHE A 279 -22.47 7.15 -7.84
C PHE A 279 -23.47 7.13 -9.00
N THR A 280 -24.69 7.57 -8.72
CA THR A 280 -25.80 7.62 -9.69
C THR A 280 -26.07 9.04 -10.22
N SER A 281 -25.59 10.07 -9.53
CA SER A 281 -25.73 11.47 -9.91
C SER A 281 -24.58 12.33 -9.37
N ALA A 282 -24.35 13.48 -10.02
CA ALA A 282 -23.32 14.45 -9.63
C ALA A 282 -23.54 15.05 -8.23
N THR A 283 -24.80 15.08 -7.77
CA THR A 283 -25.21 15.68 -6.49
C THR A 283 -25.34 14.67 -5.36
N GLN A 284 -25.19 13.36 -5.64
CA GLN A 284 -25.23 12.33 -4.61
C GLN A 284 -24.12 12.58 -3.58
N LYS A 285 -24.52 12.66 -2.31
CA LYS A 285 -23.58 12.74 -1.19
C LYS A 285 -23.10 11.33 -0.82
N PRO A 286 -21.82 11.13 -0.50
CA PRO A 286 -21.37 9.87 0.06
C PRO A 286 -22.12 9.58 1.36
N THR A 287 -22.67 8.37 1.45
CA THR A 287 -23.33 7.89 2.67
C THR A 287 -22.37 6.96 3.38
N ALA A 288 -22.20 7.15 4.69
CA ALA A 288 -21.39 6.22 5.46
C ALA A 288 -21.97 4.81 5.28
N PRO A 289 -21.16 3.83 4.86
CA PRO A 289 -21.62 2.45 4.81
C PRO A 289 -22.18 2.09 6.18
N ALA A 290 -23.28 1.30 6.21
CA ALA A 290 -23.87 0.86 7.46
C ALA A 290 -22.74 0.30 8.33
N ALA A 291 -22.44 0.99 9.42
CA ALA A 291 -21.44 0.51 10.34
C ALA A 291 -21.85 -0.92 10.72
N PRO A 292 -20.91 -1.89 10.83
CA PRO A 292 -21.21 -3.04 11.65
C PRO A 292 -21.82 -2.51 12.95
N ALA A 293 -22.94 -3.11 13.38
CA ALA A 293 -23.73 -2.64 14.52
C ALA A 293 -22.77 -2.14 15.61
N PRO A 294 -23.04 -0.99 16.25
CA PRO A 294 -22.18 -0.54 17.32
C PRO A 294 -22.03 -1.73 18.27
N VAL A 295 -20.82 -2.25 18.39
CA VAL A 295 -20.44 -2.80 19.67
C VAL A 295 -20.63 -1.60 20.59
N THR A 296 -21.73 -1.63 21.36
CA THR A 296 -21.93 -0.80 22.54
C THR A 296 -20.56 -0.59 23.17
N PRO A 297 -20.16 0.64 23.57
CA PRO A 297 -18.90 0.78 24.28
C PRO A 297 -18.97 -0.21 25.42
N ALA A 298 -18.13 -1.25 25.37
CA ALA A 298 -17.99 -2.11 26.52
C ALA A 298 -17.61 -1.14 27.66
N PRO A 299 -18.32 -1.18 28.79
CA PRO A 299 -17.96 -0.35 29.93
C PRO A 299 -16.47 -0.54 30.19
N ALA A 300 -15.77 0.54 30.54
CA ALA A 300 -14.34 0.59 30.84
C ALA A 300 -13.80 -0.81 31.15
N THR A 301 -13.04 -1.40 30.21
CA THR A 301 -12.76 -2.83 30.26
C THR A 301 -12.20 -3.16 31.64
N PRO A 302 -12.88 -4.01 32.45
CA PRO A 302 -12.29 -4.48 33.68
C PRO A 302 -10.99 -5.20 33.27
N THR A 303 -9.91 -4.94 34.02
CA THR A 303 -8.69 -5.73 33.99
C THR A 303 -9.02 -7.20 33.70
N PRO A 304 -8.56 -7.79 32.57
CA PRO A 304 -8.86 -9.18 32.29
C PRO A 304 -8.08 -10.05 33.28
N LYS A 305 -8.79 -10.78 34.15
CA LYS A 305 -8.23 -11.91 34.88
C LYS A 305 -8.16 -13.12 33.92
N PRO A 306 -7.09 -13.94 33.95
CA PRO A 306 -6.55 -14.58 32.76
C PRO A 306 -7.11 -15.98 32.49
N ALA A 307 -7.03 -16.41 31.23
CA ALA A 307 -6.91 -17.82 30.86
C ALA A 307 -5.99 -17.99 29.63
N THR A 308 -4.68 -18.19 29.81
CA THR A 308 -3.90 -19.45 29.95
C THR A 308 -3.27 -20.08 28.70
N ALA A 309 -3.23 -19.42 27.53
CA ALA A 309 -2.20 -19.77 26.54
C ALA A 309 -1.82 -18.59 25.64
N THR A 310 -0.67 -17.98 25.92
CA THR A 310 -0.01 -17.06 24.98
C THR A 310 0.79 -17.92 23.99
N PHE A 311 0.24 -18.14 22.80
CA PHE A 311 1.00 -18.79 21.73
C PHE A 311 2.15 -17.90 21.26
N LYS A 312 3.21 -18.50 20.73
CA LYS A 312 4.33 -17.82 20.07
C LYS A 312 4.71 -18.54 18.78
N ASN A 313 5.42 -17.83 17.90
CA ASN A 313 5.98 -18.41 16.69
C ASN A 313 6.84 -19.66 17.03
N GLY A 314 6.61 -20.75 16.32
CA GLY A 314 7.21 -22.06 16.52
C GLY A 314 6.47 -22.98 17.50
N ASP A 315 5.43 -22.51 18.19
CA ASP A 315 4.58 -23.40 18.99
C ASP A 315 3.89 -24.41 18.07
N LEU A 316 3.81 -25.65 18.51
CA LEU A 316 3.00 -26.67 17.85
C LEU A 316 1.62 -26.69 18.51
N VAL A 317 0.57 -26.55 17.70
CA VAL A 317 -0.81 -26.39 18.15
C VAL A 317 -1.76 -27.32 17.40
N LYS A 318 -2.89 -27.64 18.03
CA LYS A 318 -3.98 -28.41 17.45
C LYS A 318 -5.23 -27.55 17.37
N VAL A 319 -5.95 -27.64 16.24
CA VAL A 319 -7.20 -26.92 16.05
C VAL A 319 -8.34 -27.64 16.76
N THR A 320 -9.00 -26.95 17.68
CA THR A 320 -10.18 -27.43 18.41
C THR A 320 -11.47 -26.79 17.89
N GLY A 321 -11.38 -25.62 17.25
CA GLY A 321 -12.53 -24.91 16.66
C GLY A 321 -13.02 -25.48 15.33
N SER A 322 -14.15 -24.94 14.88
CA SER A 322 -14.80 -25.33 13.62
C SER A 322 -14.64 -24.31 12.50
N LYS A 323 -14.12 -23.12 12.78
CA LYS A 323 -13.99 -22.02 11.82
C LYS A 323 -12.58 -21.41 11.85
N TYR A 324 -12.08 -21.07 10.66
CA TYR A 324 -10.91 -20.21 10.52
C TYR A 324 -11.25 -18.81 11.04
N TYR A 325 -10.22 -18.01 11.30
CA TYR A 325 -10.37 -16.63 11.76
C TYR A 325 -11.17 -15.76 10.76
N SER A 326 -11.16 -16.12 9.47
CA SER A 326 -11.96 -15.49 8.41
C SER A 326 -13.44 -15.90 8.40
N GLY A 327 -13.85 -16.84 9.26
CA GLY A 327 -15.22 -17.35 9.36
C GLY A 327 -15.53 -18.58 8.52
N GLY A 328 -14.62 -19.00 7.62
CA GLY A 328 -14.76 -20.21 6.81
C GLY A 328 -14.62 -21.49 7.62
N THR A 329 -15.31 -22.58 7.24
CA THR A 329 -15.27 -23.86 7.96
C THR A 329 -13.89 -24.52 7.87
N ILE A 330 -13.39 -25.02 9.00
CA ILE A 330 -12.15 -25.80 9.04
C ILE A 330 -12.44 -27.24 8.62
N PRO A 331 -11.80 -27.75 7.55
CA PRO A 331 -12.03 -29.10 7.07
C PRO A 331 -11.49 -30.15 8.05
N PRO A 332 -12.11 -31.35 8.13
CA PRO A 332 -11.72 -32.39 9.07
C PRO A 332 -10.22 -32.76 9.03
N TRP A 333 -9.62 -32.77 7.84
CA TRP A 333 -8.21 -33.14 7.67
C TRP A 333 -7.23 -32.16 8.35
N VAL A 334 -7.63 -30.90 8.55
CA VAL A 334 -6.84 -29.89 9.28
C VAL A 334 -6.92 -30.11 10.79
N LYS A 335 -8.10 -30.46 11.30
CA LYS A 335 -8.30 -30.77 12.73
C LYS A 335 -7.62 -32.06 13.18
N ASN A 336 -7.40 -32.98 12.24
CA ASN A 336 -6.74 -34.26 12.48
C ASN A 336 -5.20 -34.16 12.52
N GLN A 337 -4.63 -32.96 12.39
CA GLN A 337 -3.19 -32.73 12.38
C GLN A 337 -2.80 -31.65 13.39
N ASN A 338 -1.51 -31.64 13.75
CA ASN A 338 -0.90 -30.58 14.52
C ASN A 338 -0.11 -29.66 13.58
N TRP A 339 -0.01 -28.39 13.94
CA TRP A 339 0.49 -27.32 13.07
C TRP A 339 1.43 -26.40 13.81
N TYR A 340 2.44 -25.88 13.12
CA TYR A 340 3.30 -24.86 13.70
C TYR A 340 2.64 -23.48 13.62
N VAL A 341 2.70 -22.74 14.72
CA VAL A 341 2.36 -21.33 14.77
C VAL A 341 3.45 -20.56 14.02
N ARG A 342 3.06 -19.79 13.00
CA ARG A 342 3.97 -18.90 12.26
C ARG A 342 3.92 -17.47 12.81
N GLU A 343 2.75 -17.02 13.23
CA GLU A 343 2.51 -15.62 13.62
C GLU A 343 1.41 -15.55 14.67
N VAL A 344 1.56 -14.64 15.64
CA VAL A 344 0.55 -14.35 16.66
C VAL A 344 0.31 -12.85 16.70
N SER A 345 -0.94 -12.44 16.57
CA SER A 345 -1.38 -11.04 16.66
C SER A 345 -2.68 -10.98 17.44
N GLY A 346 -2.58 -10.79 18.76
CA GLY A 346 -3.72 -10.85 19.67
C GLY A 346 -4.38 -12.24 19.64
N ALA A 347 -5.68 -12.30 19.39
CA ALA A 347 -6.43 -13.55 19.25
C ALA A 347 -6.24 -14.24 17.89
N ARG A 348 -5.56 -13.62 16.92
CA ARG A 348 -5.30 -14.22 15.61
C ARG A 348 -3.98 -14.98 15.63
N VAL A 349 -4.02 -16.28 15.39
CA VAL A 349 -2.83 -17.14 15.31
C VAL A 349 -2.77 -17.77 13.92
N VAL A 350 -1.69 -17.52 13.18
CA VAL A 350 -1.45 -18.15 11.87
C VAL A 350 -0.79 -19.49 12.09
N ILE A 351 -1.42 -20.56 11.62
CA ILE A 351 -0.85 -21.90 11.62
C ILE A 351 -0.39 -22.29 10.21
N ASP A 352 0.77 -22.93 10.12
CA ASP A 352 1.39 -23.38 8.88
C ASP A 352 2.24 -24.62 9.19
N LYS A 353 2.59 -25.41 8.16
CA LYS A 353 3.35 -26.67 8.24
C LYS A 353 2.89 -27.66 9.31
N ASN A 354 2.47 -28.84 8.90
CA ASN A 354 2.23 -29.93 9.85
C ASN A 354 3.57 -30.50 10.40
N GLU A 355 3.52 -31.33 11.44
CA GLU A 355 4.72 -31.91 12.07
C GLU A 355 5.64 -32.66 11.12
N SER A 356 5.07 -33.35 10.12
CA SER A 356 5.84 -34.08 9.10
C SER A 356 6.42 -33.18 8.01
N GLY A 357 6.08 -31.88 8.00
CA GLY A 357 6.48 -30.92 6.97
C GLY A 357 5.84 -31.11 5.60
N THR A 358 4.95 -32.11 5.45
CA THR A 358 4.35 -32.52 4.18
C THR A 358 3.18 -31.63 3.77
N ASN A 359 2.40 -31.12 4.73
CA ASN A 359 1.24 -30.27 4.47
C ASN A 359 1.49 -28.83 4.93
N SER A 360 0.99 -27.85 4.17
CA SER A 360 1.07 -26.41 4.45
C SER A 360 -0.30 -25.79 4.24
N ILE A 361 -0.73 -24.90 5.13
CA ILE A 361 -2.05 -24.24 5.01
C ILE A 361 -2.03 -22.73 5.22
N CYS A 362 -0.99 -22.19 5.88
CA CYS A 362 -0.80 -20.76 6.15
C CYS A 362 -2.12 -20.00 6.47
N SER A 363 -2.90 -20.52 7.43
CA SER A 363 -4.27 -20.07 7.68
C SER A 363 -4.43 -19.55 9.11
N PRO A 364 -5.11 -18.41 9.32
CA PRO A 364 -5.35 -17.87 10.65
C PRO A 364 -6.51 -18.61 11.35
N VAL A 365 -6.32 -18.93 12.63
CA VAL A 365 -7.31 -19.52 13.54
C VAL A 365 -7.37 -18.66 14.81
N ASN A 366 -8.51 -18.65 15.49
CA ASN A 366 -8.63 -17.94 16.77
C ASN A 366 -7.79 -18.66 17.85
N ALA A 367 -7.08 -17.92 18.70
CA ALA A 367 -6.29 -18.48 19.79
C ALA A 367 -7.15 -19.34 20.73
N ALA A 368 -8.41 -18.97 20.96
CA ALA A 368 -9.35 -19.77 21.75
C ALA A 368 -9.73 -21.11 21.09
N ASP A 369 -9.57 -21.22 19.77
CA ASP A 369 -9.84 -22.41 18.95
C ASP A 369 -8.57 -23.25 18.71
N LEU A 370 -7.50 -22.96 19.45
CA LEU A 370 -6.25 -23.67 19.41
C LEU A 370 -5.91 -24.23 20.79
N GLN A 371 -5.35 -25.44 20.78
CA GLN A 371 -4.77 -26.06 21.95
C GLN A 371 -3.26 -26.20 21.73
N LEU A 372 -2.46 -25.78 22.73
CA LEU A 372 -1.02 -25.99 22.69
C LEU A 372 -0.72 -27.49 22.78
N VAL A 373 0.01 -28.02 21.81
CA VAL A 373 0.51 -29.39 21.80
C VAL A 373 1.94 -29.41 22.34
N LYS A 374 2.80 -28.52 21.83
CA LYS A 374 4.19 -28.38 22.28
C LYS A 374 4.62 -26.93 22.16
N SER A 375 5.14 -26.36 23.24
CA SER A 375 5.75 -25.03 23.21
C SER A 375 7.03 -25.03 22.37
N ALA A 376 7.23 -24.02 21.53
CA ALA A 376 8.54 -23.71 20.97
C ALA A 376 9.52 -23.47 22.11
N SER A 377 10.74 -23.99 21.97
CA SER A 377 11.86 -23.57 22.81
C SER A 377 12.09 -22.08 22.58
N ALA A 378 12.29 -21.32 23.65
CA ALA A 378 12.59 -19.91 23.55
C ALA A 378 13.93 -19.71 22.82
N ASN A 379 13.89 -19.43 21.51
CA ASN A 379 15.03 -18.85 20.81
C ASN A 379 15.09 -17.36 21.14
N THR A 380 15.58 -17.03 22.33
CA THR A 380 16.09 -15.69 22.60
C THR A 380 17.32 -15.51 21.74
N VAL A 381 17.20 -14.74 20.65
CA VAL A 381 18.38 -14.17 19.96
C VAL A 381 19.10 -13.35 21.02
N TRP A 382 20.24 -13.84 21.49
CA TRP A 382 21.08 -13.12 22.41
C TRP A 382 21.71 -11.96 21.66
N ILE A 383 21.33 -10.73 22.03
CA ILE A 383 21.93 -9.50 21.51
C ILE A 383 23.15 -9.21 22.39
N PRO A 384 24.38 -9.21 21.83
CA PRO A 384 25.57 -8.96 22.62
C PRO A 384 25.57 -7.54 23.18
N LYS A 385 25.88 -7.37 24.47
CA LYS A 385 26.01 -6.06 25.12
C LYS A 385 27.37 -5.89 25.81
N VAL A 386 27.80 -4.63 25.95
CA VAL A 386 28.98 -4.30 26.78
C VAL A 386 28.79 -4.86 28.18
N GLY A 387 29.79 -5.59 28.67
CA GLY A 387 29.76 -6.27 29.95
C GLY A 387 29.54 -7.79 29.85
N ASP A 388 29.01 -8.30 28.74
CA ASP A 388 28.76 -9.74 28.58
C ASP A 388 30.06 -10.55 28.52
N VAL A 389 30.06 -11.71 29.19
CA VAL A 389 31.10 -12.73 29.03
C VAL A 389 30.70 -13.62 27.85
N VAL A 390 31.64 -13.85 26.96
CA VAL A 390 31.45 -14.53 25.67
C VAL A 390 32.52 -15.59 25.46
N LYS A 391 32.20 -16.60 24.65
CA LYS A 391 33.17 -17.54 24.11
C LYS A 391 33.62 -17.05 22.74
N TYR A 392 34.84 -16.52 22.65
CA TYR A 392 35.45 -16.10 21.40
C TYR A 392 36.03 -17.31 20.66
N ASN A 393 35.62 -17.51 19.40
CA ASN A 393 36.01 -18.66 18.58
C ASN A 393 37.00 -18.31 17.46
N GLY A 394 37.37 -17.02 17.31
CA GLY A 394 38.30 -16.58 16.28
C GLY A 394 39.78 -16.73 16.67
N SER A 395 40.64 -16.51 15.68
CA SER A 395 42.11 -16.61 15.77
C SER A 395 42.85 -15.29 15.57
N THR A 396 42.12 -14.18 15.38
CA THR A 396 42.68 -12.85 15.14
C THR A 396 41.89 -11.74 15.85
N HIS A 397 42.45 -10.55 16.00
CA HIS A 397 41.72 -9.35 16.40
C HIS A 397 42.32 -8.12 15.72
N TYR A 398 41.65 -6.98 15.82
CA TYR A 398 42.02 -5.73 15.17
C TYR A 398 42.28 -4.62 16.18
N THR A 399 43.19 -3.69 15.86
CA THR A 399 43.55 -2.57 16.75
C THR A 399 42.48 -1.48 16.81
N SER A 400 41.60 -1.39 15.80
CA SER A 400 40.44 -0.50 15.78
C SER A 400 39.27 -1.15 15.01
N ALA A 401 38.06 -0.62 15.20
CA ALA A 401 36.83 -1.13 14.58
C ALA A 401 36.83 -1.13 13.04
N ASN A 402 37.82 -0.47 12.41
CA ASN A 402 37.96 -0.36 10.95
C ASN A 402 39.39 -0.66 10.45
N ALA A 403 40.28 -1.20 11.30
CA ALA A 403 41.64 -1.51 10.90
C ALA A 403 41.68 -2.61 9.81
N SER A 404 42.58 -2.47 8.84
CA SER A 404 42.71 -3.44 7.74
C SER A 404 43.67 -4.60 8.06
N ILE A 405 44.44 -4.52 9.14
CA ILE A 405 45.46 -5.50 9.50
C ILE A 405 45.03 -6.27 10.75
N ALA A 406 44.94 -7.58 10.61
CA ALA A 406 44.61 -8.50 11.70
C ALA A 406 45.86 -8.90 12.50
N LYS A 407 45.72 -9.04 13.83
CA LYS A 407 46.74 -9.56 14.75
C LYS A 407 46.33 -10.94 15.26
N SER A 408 47.24 -11.89 15.27
CA SER A 408 46.97 -13.25 15.75
C SER A 408 46.67 -13.30 17.25
N CYS A 409 45.68 -14.11 17.63
CA CYS A 409 45.35 -14.39 19.03
C CYS A 409 44.73 -15.79 19.19
N LYS A 410 44.50 -16.22 20.43
CA LYS A 410 43.86 -17.49 20.77
C LYS A 410 42.44 -17.24 21.28
N GLY A 411 41.47 -17.96 20.69
CA GLY A 411 40.08 -17.99 21.13
C GLY A 411 39.92 -18.53 22.56
N GLY A 412 38.81 -18.18 23.21
CA GLY A 412 38.49 -18.60 24.56
C GLY A 412 37.57 -17.60 25.26
N THR A 413 37.53 -17.63 26.60
CA THR A 413 36.60 -16.78 27.37
C THR A 413 37.07 -15.33 27.39
N ALA A 414 36.19 -14.43 26.98
CA ALA A 414 36.44 -13.00 26.89
C ALA A 414 35.23 -12.18 27.32
N LYS A 415 35.40 -10.88 27.52
CA LYS A 415 34.34 -9.93 27.86
C LYS A 415 34.19 -8.88 26.77
N ILE A 416 32.95 -8.57 26.40
CA ILE A 416 32.64 -7.43 25.53
C ILE A 416 32.89 -6.16 26.34
N THR A 417 33.78 -5.32 25.85
CA THR A 417 34.15 -4.07 26.53
C THR A 417 33.68 -2.84 25.78
N GLN A 418 33.50 -2.93 24.46
CA GLN A 418 32.92 -1.87 23.64
C GLN A 418 32.14 -2.47 22.46
N ILE A 419 31.15 -1.71 21.97
CA ILE A 419 30.41 -1.97 20.74
C ILE A 419 30.42 -0.67 19.93
N TYR A 420 30.71 -0.74 18.64
CA TYR A 420 30.82 0.43 17.78
C TYR A 420 30.01 0.24 16.50
N GLN A 421 29.20 1.25 16.17
CA GLN A 421 28.48 1.42 14.90
C GLN A 421 28.06 0.12 14.18
N LEU A 422 27.20 -0.68 14.81
CA LEU A 422 26.68 -1.93 14.26
C LEU A 422 26.13 -1.73 12.84
N GLY A 423 26.52 -2.61 11.91
CA GLY A 423 26.17 -2.53 10.49
C GLY A 423 26.92 -1.46 9.67
N LYS A 424 27.84 -0.71 10.28
CA LYS A 424 28.64 0.33 9.61
C LYS A 424 30.15 0.18 9.78
N SER A 425 30.61 -0.37 10.92
CA SER A 425 32.03 -0.69 11.12
C SER A 425 32.36 -2.13 10.72
N LYS A 426 33.61 -2.38 10.29
CA LYS A 426 34.05 -3.72 9.89
C LYS A 426 34.07 -4.72 11.05
N HIS A 427 34.56 -4.28 12.21
CA HIS A 427 34.77 -5.12 13.39
C HIS A 427 34.04 -4.49 14.58
N PRO A 428 32.73 -4.72 14.76
CA PRO A 428 31.90 -3.89 15.65
C PRO A 428 32.05 -4.18 17.15
N TYR A 429 32.73 -5.25 17.56
CA TYR A 429 32.81 -5.67 18.97
C TYR A 429 34.25 -5.64 19.47
N HIS A 430 34.51 -5.03 20.63
CA HIS A 430 35.83 -5.07 21.28
C HIS A 430 35.83 -6.09 22.43
N LEU A 431 36.73 -7.07 22.36
CA LEU A 431 36.86 -8.14 23.34
C LEU A 431 38.18 -8.05 24.12
N ILE A 432 38.10 -8.35 25.42
CA ILE A 432 39.28 -8.55 26.29
C ILE A 432 39.15 -9.92 26.97
N HIS A 433 40.17 -10.77 26.83
CA HIS A 433 40.20 -12.08 27.47
C HIS A 433 40.04 -12.00 29.00
N THR A 434 39.39 -13.00 29.62
CA THR A 434 39.12 -13.01 31.07
C THR A 434 39.73 -14.21 31.81
N GLY A 435 40.48 -15.09 31.14
CA GLY A 435 41.08 -16.28 31.74
C GLY A 435 42.37 -16.71 31.05
N THR A 436 42.97 -17.79 31.56
CA THR A 436 44.19 -18.39 30.99
C THR A 436 43.86 -19.16 29.70
N GLY A 437 44.64 -18.95 28.64
CA GLY A 437 44.48 -19.66 27.35
C GLY A 437 43.80 -18.88 26.22
N CYS A 438 43.09 -17.78 26.53
CA CYS A 438 42.59 -16.83 25.54
C CYS A 438 43.52 -15.60 25.48
N THR A 439 43.81 -15.09 24.29
CA THR A 439 44.68 -13.91 24.12
C THR A 439 44.03 -12.81 23.27
N VAL A 440 42.71 -12.83 23.10
CA VAL A 440 41.99 -11.76 22.39
C VAL A 440 42.07 -10.44 23.15
N TYR A 441 42.52 -9.40 22.47
CA TYR A 441 42.61 -8.04 22.99
C TYR A 441 42.44 -7.05 21.83
N GLY A 442 41.21 -6.79 21.43
CA GLY A 442 40.94 -5.96 20.27
C GLY A 442 39.54 -6.11 19.70
N TRP A 443 39.34 -5.48 18.54
CA TRP A 443 38.08 -5.53 17.80
C TRP A 443 37.96 -6.84 17.02
N VAL A 444 36.75 -7.38 16.91
CA VAL A 444 36.44 -8.64 16.23
C VAL A 444 35.17 -8.52 15.40
N ASP A 445 35.03 -9.41 14.43
CA ASP A 445 33.86 -9.48 13.55
C ASP A 445 32.61 -9.97 14.28
N GLU A 446 31.45 -9.56 13.78
CA GLU A 446 30.19 -10.16 14.17
C GLU A 446 30.17 -11.66 13.85
N GLY A 447 29.59 -12.47 14.74
CA GLY A 447 29.51 -13.93 14.58
C GLY A 447 30.76 -14.71 14.99
N THR A 448 31.83 -14.04 15.42
CA THR A 448 33.08 -14.72 15.86
C THR A 448 33.08 -15.13 17.33
N PHE A 449 32.00 -14.86 18.06
CA PHE A 449 31.82 -15.26 19.45
C PHE A 449 30.37 -15.67 19.73
N THR A 450 30.17 -16.46 20.78
CA THR A 450 28.84 -16.86 21.28
C THR A 450 28.68 -16.44 22.73
N LYS A 451 27.45 -16.39 23.23
CA LYS A 451 27.20 -16.27 24.67
C LYS A 451 27.99 -17.37 25.40
N ALA A 452 28.75 -16.99 26.44
CA ALA A 452 29.56 -17.93 27.22
C ALA A 452 28.70 -18.93 27.98
#